data_AF-W2SVE3-F1
#
_entry.id   AF-W2SVE3-F1
#
_cell.length_a   1.000
_cell.length_b   1.000
_cell.length_c   1.000
_cell.angle_alpha   90.00
_cell.angle_beta   90.00
_cell.angle_gamma   90.00
#
_symmetry.space_group_name_H-M   'P 1'
#
loop_
_entity.id
_entity.type
_entity.pdbx_description
1 polymer ?
#
loop_
_entity_poly.entity_id
_entity_poly.type
_entity_poly.pdbx_seq_one_letter_code
_entity_poly.pdbx_strand_id
1 'polypeptide(L)'
;MEELLEAIRNPFFIAYISVLLTFCVVNGSQQLGDKVELEFQAFRLQQYELNGNIIGSKTFRVQYEAVSLNSKALRRCVVTSWRELTGHTNLDDLLVNSVGALLIIIPSDLDALSPADKTLFSELERRLAAARTELAVYVIYSSPEASAILSDVQSSSGVTKSATQQLINSVAANTFQFTSTGSHSSNALTYKPNNIIGRLSSIDRSAPTIAFVAHYDSHAAFPGAAVGADSNGSGVVVLLELLAIFRKLYEKPTTRPPFNLVFVWTAAGKYNYQGARQFVEDFQSDSSGKIEFFRIICTVYLKKQFIFVQDDHRLELAICVEAVGGAGPLRMHASKQPADGSAADRLLRRLRLAAPNQSVELVTKKISMNQPSAWEHEKFNIKRLPAVTLSRLSTHDDPIRKSMLDTPSQLSLEVLEQNIRRVITIAEAVLGHMLSLPEGGYSADPRISADTSVLSRDAVDRQRLAHAIRLFAGRPRPVADEAATMACAANLAVAVGNHAKVTVSPVSMHEVQIWPGISDRLMAERVKPAVFDLVIAGGVFAYLAAFYHLVSRAQHVLESAMLKLRKRV
;
A
#
# COMPACT_ATOMS: atom_id res chain seq x y z
N MET A 1 -38.98 40.81 -53.19
CA MET A 1 -37.71 40.51 -53.90
C MET A 1 -36.77 41.71 -53.87
N GLU A 2 -37.24 42.92 -54.20
CA GLU A 2 -36.44 44.15 -54.09
C GLU A 2 -36.08 44.53 -52.63
N GLU A 3 -37.00 44.40 -51.68
CA GLU A 3 -36.71 44.66 -50.24
C GLU A 3 -35.64 43.70 -49.65
N LEU A 4 -35.61 42.45 -50.11
CA LEU A 4 -34.60 41.47 -49.68
C LEU A 4 -33.20 41.84 -50.24
N LEU A 5 -33.17 42.31 -51.48
CA LEU A 5 -31.97 42.81 -52.15
C LEU A 5 -31.44 44.10 -51.51
N GLU A 6 -32.35 44.96 -51.05
CA GLU A 6 -32.01 46.19 -50.33
C GLU A 6 -31.51 45.93 -48.91
N ALA A 7 -32.07 44.92 -48.23
CA ALA A 7 -31.57 44.43 -46.94
C ALA A 7 -30.14 43.83 -47.05
N ILE A 8 -29.84 43.08 -48.13
CA ILE A 8 -28.49 42.54 -48.39
C ILE A 8 -27.49 43.65 -48.75
N ARG A 9 -27.94 44.76 -49.35
CA ARG A 9 -27.09 45.90 -49.74
C ARG A 9 -26.66 46.76 -48.54
N ASN A 10 -27.26 46.55 -47.37
CA ASN A 10 -26.97 47.32 -46.17
C ASN A 10 -25.73 46.73 -45.45
N PRO A 11 -24.61 47.47 -45.32
CA PRO A 11 -23.40 46.96 -44.66
C PRO A 11 -23.65 46.50 -43.21
N PHE A 12 -24.70 47.05 -42.57
CA PHE A 12 -25.14 46.62 -41.24
C PHE A 12 -25.72 45.21 -41.21
N PHE A 13 -26.36 44.72 -42.28
CA PHE A 13 -26.90 43.36 -42.34
C PHE A 13 -25.78 42.31 -42.43
N ILE A 14 -24.74 42.63 -43.19
CA ILE A 14 -23.52 41.82 -43.31
C ILE A 14 -22.75 41.79 -41.99
N ALA A 15 -22.58 42.96 -41.36
CA ALA A 15 -21.99 43.06 -40.02
C ALA A 15 -22.82 42.27 -38.99
N TYR A 16 -24.15 42.38 -39.04
CA TYR A 16 -25.06 41.66 -38.16
C TYR A 16 -24.96 40.14 -38.31
N ILE A 17 -24.95 39.60 -39.54
CA ILE A 17 -24.75 38.17 -39.78
C ILE A 17 -23.37 37.70 -39.32
N SER A 18 -22.31 38.48 -39.56
CA SER A 18 -20.96 38.13 -39.09
C SER A 18 -20.85 38.13 -37.57
N VAL A 19 -21.49 39.08 -36.87
CA VAL A 19 -21.56 39.13 -35.40
C VAL A 19 -22.41 37.99 -34.87
N LEU A 20 -23.55 37.68 -35.51
CA LEU A 20 -24.45 36.60 -35.10
C LEU A 20 -23.77 35.23 -35.25
N LEU A 21 -23.04 35.00 -36.35
CA LEU A 21 -22.26 33.78 -36.56
C LEU A 21 -21.07 33.69 -35.60
N THR A 22 -20.37 34.80 -35.35
CA THR A 22 -19.30 34.83 -34.34
C THR A 22 -19.87 34.50 -32.96
N PHE A 23 -21.04 35.04 -32.63
CA PHE A 23 -21.75 34.75 -31.39
C PHE A 23 -22.22 33.28 -31.32
N CYS A 24 -22.69 32.69 -32.41
CA CYS A 24 -23.06 31.27 -32.47
C CYS A 24 -21.85 30.33 -32.39
N VAL A 25 -20.71 30.68 -32.99
CA VAL A 25 -19.47 29.89 -32.91
C VAL A 25 -18.86 29.99 -31.50
N VAL A 26 -18.81 31.19 -30.92
CA VAL A 26 -18.28 31.43 -29.57
C VAL A 26 -19.17 30.78 -28.50
N ASN A 27 -20.49 30.97 -28.54
CA ASN A 27 -21.39 30.34 -27.56
C ASN A 27 -21.64 28.86 -27.83
N GLY A 28 -21.64 28.42 -29.09
CA GLY A 28 -21.75 27.00 -29.44
C GLY A 28 -20.55 26.19 -28.94
N SER A 29 -19.34 26.74 -29.02
CA SER A 29 -18.15 26.07 -28.49
C SER A 29 -18.13 25.95 -26.97
N GLN A 30 -18.78 26.86 -26.23
CA GLN A 30 -18.83 26.82 -24.76
C GLN A 30 -19.97 25.98 -24.15
N GLN A 31 -20.99 25.60 -24.94
CA GLN A 31 -22.20 24.93 -24.42
C GLN A 31 -22.48 23.52 -24.98
N LEU A 32 -21.69 23.01 -25.94
CA LEU A 32 -21.99 21.72 -26.59
C LEU A 32 -21.48 20.46 -25.86
N GLY A 33 -20.91 20.60 -24.66
CA GLY A 33 -20.52 19.46 -23.83
C GLY A 33 -21.16 19.58 -22.44
N ASP A 34 -21.95 18.58 -22.06
CA ASP A 34 -22.35 18.38 -20.67
C ASP A 34 -21.07 18.32 -19.83
N LYS A 35 -20.83 19.32 -18.96
CA LYS A 35 -19.62 19.39 -18.13
C LYS A 35 -19.71 18.29 -17.08
N VAL A 36 -19.16 17.14 -17.42
CA VAL A 36 -19.00 16.02 -16.51
C VAL A 36 -17.61 16.10 -15.92
N GLU A 37 -17.55 16.56 -14.66
CA GLU A 37 -16.36 16.52 -13.81
C GLU A 37 -16.57 15.42 -12.77
N LEU A 38 -15.78 14.35 -12.85
CA LEU A 38 -15.87 13.20 -11.95
C LEU A 38 -14.57 13.07 -11.16
N GLU A 39 -14.70 12.86 -9.86
CA GLU A 39 -13.54 12.69 -8.98
C GLU A 39 -13.43 11.25 -8.49
N PHE A 40 -12.25 10.66 -8.67
CA PHE A 40 -11.93 9.31 -8.22
C PHE A 40 -10.80 9.32 -7.21
N GLN A 41 -10.96 8.58 -6.12
CA GLN A 41 -9.85 8.25 -5.23
C GLN A 41 -9.04 7.09 -5.84
N ALA A 42 -7.81 7.38 -6.23
CA ALA A 42 -6.92 6.43 -6.88
C ALA A 42 -5.72 6.08 -6.00
N PHE A 43 -5.32 4.82 -6.01
CA PHE A 43 -4.16 4.31 -5.26
C PHE A 43 -3.00 4.06 -6.20
N ARG A 44 -1.83 4.63 -5.90
CA ARG A 44 -0.66 4.59 -6.77
C ARG A 44 0.17 3.33 -6.53
N LEU A 45 0.77 2.79 -7.59
CA LEU A 45 1.82 1.78 -7.51
C LEU A 45 3.04 2.38 -6.80
N GLN A 46 3.39 1.83 -5.64
CA GLN A 46 4.43 2.42 -4.79
C GLN A 46 5.81 2.35 -5.43
N GLN A 47 6.50 3.49 -5.45
CA GLN A 47 7.91 3.55 -5.84
C GLN A 47 8.80 3.40 -4.60
N TYR A 48 9.74 2.47 -4.67
CA TYR A 48 10.80 2.34 -3.67
C TYR A 48 12.05 1.75 -4.30
N GLU A 49 13.18 2.00 -3.65
CA GLU A 49 14.49 1.51 -4.04
C GLU A 49 14.97 0.57 -2.95
N LEU A 50 15.33 -0.66 -3.33
CA LEU A 50 15.90 -1.66 -2.43
C LEU A 50 17.24 -2.12 -3.01
N ASN A 51 18.33 -1.89 -2.28
CA ASN A 51 19.69 -2.23 -2.70
C ASN A 51 20.07 -1.72 -4.10
N GLY A 52 19.71 -0.48 -4.44
CA GLY A 52 19.99 0.12 -5.75
C GLY A 52 18.99 -0.23 -6.87
N ASN A 53 18.02 -1.11 -6.61
CA ASN A 53 16.98 -1.47 -7.57
C ASN A 53 15.71 -0.65 -7.31
N ILE A 54 15.39 0.26 -8.23
CA ILE A 54 14.14 1.02 -8.21
C ILE A 54 13.01 0.14 -8.77
N ILE A 55 11.93 0.00 -8.00
CA ILE A 55 10.73 -0.77 -8.32
C ILE A 55 9.53 0.18 -8.23
N GLY A 56 8.51 -0.09 -9.05
CA GLY A 56 7.24 0.64 -9.08
C GLY A 56 7.18 1.73 -10.15
N SER A 57 6.27 2.68 -9.92
CA SER A 57 5.88 3.75 -10.84
C SER A 57 6.66 5.03 -10.57
N LYS A 58 7.57 5.45 -11.45
CA LYS A 58 8.38 6.67 -11.22
C LYS A 58 7.57 7.96 -11.30
N THR A 59 6.61 8.04 -12.21
CA THR A 59 5.75 9.22 -12.34
C THR A 59 4.50 9.06 -11.47
N PHE A 60 3.97 10.20 -11.02
CA PHE A 60 2.69 10.29 -10.31
C PHE A 60 1.73 11.27 -10.99
N ARG A 61 2.24 12.27 -11.71
CA ARG A 61 1.40 13.26 -12.38
C ARG A 61 0.71 12.62 -13.58
N VAL A 62 -0.62 12.70 -13.58
CA VAL A 62 -1.48 12.31 -14.68
C VAL A 62 -2.03 13.57 -15.31
N GLN A 63 -1.82 13.77 -16.61
CA GLN A 63 -2.46 14.81 -17.41
C GLN A 63 -2.58 14.29 -18.84
N TYR A 64 -3.41 13.26 -19.02
CA TYR A 64 -3.47 12.51 -20.27
C TYR A 64 -4.90 12.17 -20.67
N GLU A 65 -5.12 12.07 -21.97
CA GLU A 65 -6.36 11.59 -22.54
C GLU A 65 -6.55 10.08 -22.25
N ALA A 66 -7.78 9.70 -21.94
CA ALA A 66 -8.21 8.35 -21.65
C ALA A 66 -8.35 7.53 -22.93
N VAL A 67 -7.71 6.37 -22.95
CA VAL A 67 -7.62 5.52 -24.13
C VAL A 67 -7.72 4.05 -23.73
N SER A 68 -8.27 3.20 -24.59
CA SER A 68 -8.31 1.76 -24.35
C SER A 68 -6.93 1.10 -24.48
N LEU A 69 -6.83 -0.12 -23.94
CA LEU A 69 -5.61 -0.93 -23.95
C LEU A 69 -5.01 -1.16 -25.35
N ASN A 70 -5.85 -1.30 -26.38
CA ASN A 70 -5.43 -1.69 -27.74
C ASN A 70 -5.04 -0.53 -28.66
N SER A 71 -5.19 0.71 -28.21
CA SER A 71 -4.85 1.87 -29.04
C SER A 71 -3.34 1.93 -29.31
N LYS A 72 -2.89 2.74 -30.28
CA LYS A 72 -1.46 3.02 -30.58
C LYS A 72 -1.00 4.45 -30.27
N ALA A 73 -1.82 5.25 -29.60
CA ALA A 73 -1.46 6.62 -29.22
C ALA A 73 -0.21 6.70 -28.30
N LEU A 74 0.65 7.68 -28.55
CA LEU A 74 1.81 8.02 -27.72
C LEU A 74 1.38 8.97 -26.59
N ARG A 75 1.78 8.70 -25.33
CA ARG A 75 1.47 9.50 -24.12
C ARG A 75 -0.03 9.62 -23.79
N ARG A 76 -0.55 8.63 -23.07
CA ARG A 76 -2.00 8.48 -22.78
C ARG A 76 -2.26 7.92 -21.39
N CYS A 77 -3.49 8.06 -20.92
CA CYS A 77 -4.02 7.34 -19.77
C CYS A 77 -4.74 6.08 -20.28
N VAL A 78 -4.12 4.91 -20.13
CA VAL A 78 -4.77 3.64 -20.48
C VAL A 78 -5.77 3.30 -19.38
N VAL A 79 -7.06 3.23 -19.71
CA VAL A 79 -8.12 2.82 -18.79
C VAL A 79 -8.53 1.39 -19.11
N THR A 80 -8.46 0.49 -18.13
CA THR A 80 -8.76 -0.93 -18.34
C THR A 80 -9.30 -1.60 -17.09
N SER A 81 -10.06 -2.67 -17.29
CA SER A 81 -10.43 -3.60 -16.21
C SER A 81 -9.26 -4.50 -15.86
N TRP A 82 -9.10 -4.83 -14.58
CA TRP A 82 -8.09 -5.79 -14.13
C TRP A 82 -8.16 -7.15 -14.86
N ARG A 83 -9.36 -7.57 -15.31
CA ARG A 83 -9.58 -8.82 -16.07
C ARG A 83 -9.05 -8.77 -17.50
N GLU A 84 -9.15 -7.60 -18.13
CA GLU A 84 -8.62 -7.40 -19.48
C GLU A 84 -7.10 -7.34 -19.45
N LEU A 85 -6.56 -6.73 -18.39
CA LEU A 85 -5.13 -6.62 -18.17
C LEU A 85 -4.46 -7.97 -17.93
N THR A 86 -5.09 -8.90 -17.19
CA THR A 86 -4.58 -10.26 -16.99
C THR A 86 -4.57 -11.10 -18.27
N GLY A 87 -5.55 -10.89 -19.15
CA GLY A 87 -5.63 -11.55 -20.44
C GLY A 87 -4.67 -10.99 -21.50
N HIS A 88 -3.99 -9.89 -21.21
CA HIS A 88 -3.12 -9.22 -22.18
C HIS A 88 -1.75 -9.90 -22.27
N THR A 89 -1.40 -10.40 -23.46
CA THR A 89 -0.15 -11.16 -23.69
C THR A 89 1.13 -10.37 -23.48
N ASN A 90 1.11 -9.04 -23.66
CA ASN A 90 2.31 -8.18 -23.62
C ASN A 90 2.25 -7.13 -22.50
N LEU A 91 1.83 -7.52 -21.29
CA LEU A 91 1.80 -6.63 -20.12
C LEU A 91 3.19 -6.00 -19.85
N ASP A 92 4.25 -6.81 -19.92
CA ASP A 92 5.60 -6.34 -19.60
C ASP A 92 6.08 -5.27 -20.59
N ASP A 93 5.78 -5.44 -21.88
CA ASP A 93 6.07 -4.43 -22.91
C ASP A 93 5.31 -3.13 -22.65
N LEU A 94 4.04 -3.21 -22.23
CA LEU A 94 3.24 -2.04 -21.88
C LEU A 94 3.91 -1.28 -20.72
N LEU A 95 4.29 -2.00 -19.67
CA LEU A 95 4.85 -1.43 -18.44
C LEU A 95 6.24 -0.79 -18.67
N VAL A 96 7.07 -1.39 -19.53
CA VAL A 96 8.44 -0.92 -19.79
C VAL A 96 8.50 0.18 -20.86
N ASN A 97 7.79 0.01 -21.98
CA ASN A 97 7.97 0.86 -23.15
C ASN A 97 6.97 2.01 -23.27
N SER A 98 5.86 1.96 -22.52
CA SER A 98 4.83 3.00 -22.62
C SER A 98 5.14 4.19 -21.71
N VAL A 99 4.75 5.38 -22.17
CA VAL A 99 4.84 6.64 -21.41
C VAL A 99 3.43 7.18 -21.24
N GLY A 100 3.07 7.67 -20.06
CA GLY A 100 1.73 8.12 -19.73
C GLY A 100 1.26 7.63 -18.37
N ALA A 101 0.00 7.23 -18.28
CA ALA A 101 -0.63 6.67 -17.08
C ALA A 101 -1.38 5.36 -17.41
N LEU A 102 -1.53 4.50 -16.41
CA LEU A 102 -2.31 3.28 -16.47
C LEU A 102 -3.29 3.28 -15.29
N LEU A 103 -4.58 3.32 -15.59
CA LEU A 103 -5.67 3.29 -14.62
C LEU A 103 -6.36 1.92 -14.68
N ILE A 104 -6.24 1.17 -13.59
CA ILE A 104 -6.80 -0.18 -13.47
C ILE A 104 -8.05 -0.10 -12.58
N ILE A 105 -9.17 -0.57 -13.12
CA ILE A 105 -10.42 -0.66 -12.36
C ILE A 105 -10.48 -2.04 -11.70
N ILE A 106 -10.58 -2.06 -10.36
CA ILE A 106 -10.72 -3.28 -9.55
C ILE A 106 -12.12 -3.41 -8.95
N PRO A 107 -12.60 -4.60 -8.57
CA PRO A 107 -13.91 -4.77 -7.94
C PRO A 107 -13.98 -4.02 -6.61
N SER A 108 -15.15 -3.47 -6.28
CA SER A 108 -15.37 -2.75 -5.01
C SER A 108 -15.23 -3.67 -3.79
N ASP A 109 -15.61 -4.94 -3.95
CA ASP A 109 -15.46 -5.99 -2.95
C ASP A 109 -14.50 -7.08 -3.47
N LEU A 110 -13.31 -7.16 -2.88
CA LEU A 110 -12.30 -8.17 -3.20
C LEU A 110 -12.62 -9.54 -2.58
N ASP A 111 -13.45 -9.57 -1.54
CA ASP A 111 -13.79 -10.80 -0.84
C ASP A 111 -14.78 -11.66 -1.62
N ALA A 112 -15.70 -10.99 -2.32
CA ALA A 112 -16.69 -11.58 -3.23
C ALA A 112 -16.09 -12.24 -4.49
N LEU A 113 -14.77 -12.11 -4.72
CA LEU A 113 -14.11 -12.75 -5.86
C LEU A 113 -14.10 -14.28 -5.73
N SER A 114 -14.28 -14.96 -6.87
CA SER A 114 -14.16 -16.41 -6.94
C SER A 114 -12.73 -16.87 -6.61
N PRO A 115 -12.50 -18.11 -6.12
CA PRO A 115 -11.16 -18.59 -5.84
C PRO A 115 -10.23 -18.55 -7.06
N ALA A 116 -10.75 -18.85 -8.26
CA ALA A 116 -10.00 -18.75 -9.51
C ALA A 116 -9.59 -17.29 -9.80
N ASP A 117 -10.51 -16.35 -9.63
CA ASP A 117 -10.23 -14.92 -9.82
C ASP A 117 -9.20 -14.39 -8.83
N LYS A 118 -9.23 -14.86 -7.57
CA LYS A 118 -8.23 -14.50 -6.55
C LYS A 118 -6.83 -14.94 -6.97
N THR A 119 -6.69 -16.12 -7.59
CA THR A 119 -5.38 -16.57 -8.11
C THR A 119 -4.89 -15.72 -9.28
N LEU A 120 -5.77 -15.37 -10.22
CA LEU A 120 -5.44 -14.50 -11.35
C LEU A 120 -5.06 -13.10 -10.89
N PHE A 121 -5.80 -12.54 -9.93
CA PHE A 121 -5.51 -11.24 -9.35
C PHE A 121 -4.18 -11.24 -8.60
N SER A 122 -3.90 -12.29 -7.81
CA SER A 122 -2.62 -12.43 -7.10
C SER A 122 -1.43 -12.48 -8.06
N GLU A 123 -1.58 -13.12 -9.22
CA GLU A 123 -0.55 -13.16 -10.25
C GLU A 123 -0.34 -11.80 -10.92
N LEU A 124 -1.42 -11.08 -11.23
CA LEU A 124 -1.34 -9.70 -11.72
C LEU A 124 -0.59 -8.80 -10.72
N GLU A 125 -0.97 -8.89 -9.45
CA GLU A 125 -0.38 -8.11 -8.38
C GLU A 125 1.11 -8.41 -8.20
N ARG A 126 1.51 -9.69 -8.30
CA ARG A 126 2.92 -10.09 -8.29
C ARG A 126 3.72 -9.43 -9.41
N ARG A 127 3.17 -9.40 -10.62
CA ARG A 127 3.80 -8.75 -11.79
C ARG A 127 3.91 -7.24 -11.59
N LEU A 128 2.84 -6.58 -11.16
CA LEU A 128 2.83 -5.14 -10.89
C LEU A 128 3.80 -4.78 -9.76
N ALA A 129 3.89 -5.58 -8.70
CA ALA A 129 4.81 -5.36 -7.58
C ALA A 129 6.29 -5.50 -7.98
N ALA A 130 6.60 -6.23 -9.05
CA ALA A 130 7.95 -6.37 -9.60
C ALA A 130 8.24 -5.40 -10.75
N ALA A 131 7.22 -4.67 -11.23
CA ALA A 131 7.32 -3.82 -12.40
C ALA A 131 8.25 -2.62 -12.18
N ARG A 132 8.92 -2.20 -13.25
CA ARG A 132 9.77 -1.00 -13.28
C ARG A 132 9.26 -0.11 -14.40
N THR A 133 8.49 0.92 -14.06
CA THR A 133 7.74 1.68 -15.06
C THR A 133 7.95 3.17 -14.93
N GLU A 134 8.04 3.83 -16.09
CA GLU A 134 7.93 5.29 -16.18
C GLU A 134 6.46 5.74 -16.20
N LEU A 135 5.52 4.81 -16.46
CA LEU A 135 4.08 5.04 -16.35
C LEU A 135 3.66 5.41 -14.94
N ALA A 136 2.67 6.31 -14.85
CA ALA A 136 1.92 6.58 -13.63
C ALA A 136 0.83 5.51 -13.47
N VAL A 137 1.07 4.49 -12.64
CA VAL A 137 0.13 3.36 -12.47
C VAL A 137 -0.76 3.58 -11.25
N TYR A 138 -2.07 3.57 -11.47
CA TYR A 138 -3.10 3.80 -10.47
C TYR A 138 -4.17 2.70 -10.49
N VAL A 139 -4.75 2.42 -9.32
CA VAL A 139 -5.93 1.58 -9.15
C VAL A 139 -7.09 2.38 -8.58
N ILE A 140 -8.28 2.15 -9.11
CA ILE A 140 -9.54 2.68 -8.58
C ILE A 140 -10.52 1.54 -8.34
N TYR A 141 -11.34 1.67 -7.30
CA TYR A 141 -12.46 0.77 -7.09
C TYR A 141 -13.54 0.99 -8.15
N SER A 142 -14.20 -0.10 -8.55
CA SER A 142 -15.28 -0.07 -9.52
C SER A 142 -16.44 0.74 -8.96
N SER A 143 -16.86 1.73 -9.74
CA SER A 143 -18.08 2.50 -9.51
C SER A 143 -18.90 2.53 -10.80
N PRO A 144 -20.21 2.86 -10.74
CA PRO A 144 -21.03 3.03 -11.93
C PRO A 144 -20.40 4.03 -12.93
N GLU A 145 -19.82 5.11 -12.41
CA GLU A 145 -19.17 6.16 -13.19
C GLU A 145 -17.88 5.67 -13.85
N ALA A 146 -17.03 4.95 -13.11
CA ALA A 146 -15.80 4.36 -13.67
C ALA A 146 -16.10 3.33 -14.77
N SER A 147 -17.17 2.55 -14.60
CA SER A 147 -17.62 1.57 -15.58
C SER A 147 -18.16 2.23 -16.84
N ALA A 148 -18.90 3.34 -16.70
CA ALA A 148 -19.38 4.15 -17.82
C ALA A 148 -18.22 4.75 -18.62
N ILE A 149 -17.21 5.30 -17.95
CA ILE A 149 -15.99 5.80 -18.61
C ILE A 149 -15.29 4.67 -19.37
N LEU A 150 -15.16 3.48 -18.78
CA LEU A 150 -14.53 2.33 -19.44
C LEU A 150 -15.30 1.94 -20.72
N SER A 151 -16.63 1.85 -20.68
CA SER A 151 -17.44 1.53 -21.87
C SER A 151 -17.36 2.61 -22.94
N ASP A 152 -17.32 3.89 -22.54
CA ASP A 152 -17.19 5.03 -23.46
C ASP A 152 -15.81 5.01 -24.16
N VAL A 153 -14.75 4.76 -23.41
CA VAL A 153 -13.38 4.66 -23.93
C VAL A 153 -13.22 3.46 -24.86
N GLN A 154 -13.82 2.32 -24.52
CA GLN A 154 -13.79 1.11 -25.34
C GLN A 154 -14.56 1.28 -26.65
N SER A 155 -15.76 1.87 -26.62
CA SER A 155 -16.56 2.14 -27.81
C SER A 155 -15.88 3.16 -28.74
N SER A 156 -15.26 4.19 -28.17
CA SER A 156 -14.52 5.22 -28.92
C SER A 156 -13.24 4.69 -29.58
N SER A 157 -12.63 3.65 -28.99
CA SER A 157 -11.39 3.05 -29.49
C SER A 157 -11.60 1.92 -30.50
N GLY A 158 -12.85 1.61 -30.87
CA GLY A 158 -13.17 0.54 -31.82
C GLY A 158 -12.47 0.71 -33.17
N VAL A 159 -11.89 -0.38 -33.69
CA VAL A 159 -11.21 -0.40 -34.99
C VAL A 159 -12.23 -0.15 -36.11
N THR A 160 -12.23 1.05 -36.68
CA THR A 160 -13.02 1.37 -37.87
C THR A 160 -12.22 1.03 -39.13
N LYS A 161 -12.91 0.57 -40.19
CA LYS A 161 -12.26 0.06 -41.42
C LYS A 161 -11.68 1.17 -42.32
N SER A 162 -11.99 2.44 -42.08
CA SER A 162 -11.57 3.57 -42.92
C SER A 162 -11.05 4.74 -42.07
N ALA A 163 -9.91 5.30 -42.46
CA ALA A 163 -9.28 6.45 -41.81
C ALA A 163 -10.16 7.71 -41.83
N THR A 164 -10.98 7.91 -42.86
CA THR A 164 -11.94 9.03 -42.93
C THR A 164 -13.07 8.87 -41.93
N GLN A 165 -13.54 7.63 -41.73
CA GLN A 165 -14.59 7.33 -40.77
C GLN A 165 -14.05 7.43 -39.33
N GLN A 166 -12.80 7.03 -39.12
CA GLN A 166 -12.11 7.24 -37.84
C GLN A 166 -11.95 8.73 -37.52
N LEU A 167 -11.61 9.55 -38.51
CA LEU A 167 -11.53 11.01 -38.35
C LEU A 167 -12.89 11.62 -38.01
N ILE A 168 -13.94 11.31 -38.76
CA ILE A 168 -15.30 11.82 -38.50
C ILE A 168 -15.78 11.40 -37.10
N ASN A 169 -15.56 10.13 -36.74
CA ASN A 169 -15.92 9.64 -35.41
C ASN A 169 -15.09 10.32 -34.32
N SER A 170 -13.80 10.57 -34.54
CA SER A 170 -12.95 11.27 -33.56
C SER A 170 -13.39 12.72 -33.34
N VAL A 171 -13.88 13.42 -34.37
CA VAL A 171 -14.36 14.81 -34.25
C VAL A 171 -15.68 14.86 -33.49
N ALA A 172 -16.55 13.87 -33.69
CA ALA A 172 -17.83 13.78 -33.00
C ALA A 172 -17.70 13.24 -31.56
N ALA A 173 -16.73 12.37 -31.31
CA ALA A 173 -16.52 11.71 -30.03
C ALA A 173 -16.13 12.70 -28.93
N ASN A 174 -16.62 12.42 -27.72
CA ASN A 174 -16.14 13.06 -26.51
C ASN A 174 -15.04 12.18 -25.92
N THR A 175 -13.93 12.81 -25.56
CA THR A 175 -12.78 12.12 -24.94
C THR A 175 -12.73 12.49 -23.47
N PHE A 176 -12.24 11.59 -22.62
CA PHE A 176 -12.03 11.91 -21.21
C PHE A 176 -10.56 12.29 -21.01
N GLN A 177 -10.30 13.34 -20.25
CA GLN A 177 -8.96 13.71 -19.82
C GLN A 177 -8.85 13.49 -18.32
N PHE A 178 -7.83 12.76 -17.90
CA PHE A 178 -7.53 12.56 -16.49
C PHE A 178 -6.45 13.53 -16.03
N THR A 179 -6.73 14.23 -14.94
CA THR A 179 -5.81 15.16 -14.29
C THR A 179 -5.62 14.77 -12.83
N SER A 180 -4.36 14.63 -12.41
CA SER A 180 -3.97 14.45 -11.01
C SER A 180 -4.00 15.79 -10.29
N THR A 181 -4.64 15.81 -9.12
CA THR A 181 -4.73 17.02 -8.28
C THR A 181 -3.69 17.03 -7.16
N GLY A 182 -3.07 15.89 -6.86
CA GLY A 182 -2.10 15.72 -5.79
C GLY A 182 -0.74 16.36 -6.07
N SER A 183 -0.25 17.11 -5.09
CA SER A 183 1.10 17.68 -5.08
C SER A 183 2.06 16.78 -4.28
N HIS A 184 2.42 15.62 -4.83
CA HIS A 184 3.40 14.75 -4.20
C HIS A 184 4.84 15.27 -4.38
N SER A 185 5.68 15.03 -3.38
CA SER A 185 7.11 15.33 -3.44
C SER A 185 7.82 14.34 -4.37
N SER A 186 8.73 14.85 -5.21
CA SER A 186 9.66 14.03 -6.01
C SER A 186 10.83 13.49 -5.18
N ASN A 187 11.02 14.01 -3.97
CA ASN A 187 12.11 13.61 -3.08
C ASN A 187 11.72 12.37 -2.27
N ALA A 188 12.72 11.55 -1.95
CA ALA A 188 12.55 10.42 -1.06
C ALA A 188 12.08 10.88 0.34
N LEU A 189 11.39 9.98 1.02
CA LEU A 189 10.87 10.14 2.37
C LEU A 189 12.01 10.37 3.37
N THR A 190 11.91 11.44 4.17
CA THR A 190 12.94 11.81 5.16
C THR A 190 12.55 11.50 6.60
N TYR A 191 11.27 11.24 6.88
CA TYR A 191 10.82 10.95 8.22
C TYR A 191 11.28 9.55 8.67
N LYS A 192 11.45 9.38 9.99
CA LYS A 192 11.86 8.11 10.60
C LYS A 192 10.66 7.46 11.28
N PRO A 193 10.21 6.27 10.84
CA PRO A 193 9.14 5.58 11.53
C PRO A 193 9.63 5.03 12.87
N ASN A 194 8.72 4.71 13.79
CA ASN A 194 9.07 4.39 15.18
C ASN A 194 8.85 2.91 15.51
N ASN A 195 9.87 2.27 16.07
CA ASN A 195 9.70 1.01 16.78
C ASN A 195 9.06 1.27 18.15
N ILE A 196 8.08 0.44 18.52
CA ILE A 196 7.45 0.49 19.84
C ILE A 196 7.94 -0.71 20.64
N ILE A 197 8.48 -0.46 21.84
CA ILE A 197 9.10 -1.49 22.67
C ILE A 197 8.40 -1.51 24.04
N GLY A 198 7.79 -2.63 24.39
CA GLY A 198 7.25 -2.90 25.72
C GLY A 198 8.18 -3.81 26.52
N ARG A 199 8.55 -3.42 27.75
CA ARG A 199 9.47 -4.20 28.59
C ARG A 199 8.83 -4.69 29.88
N LEU A 200 8.89 -5.99 30.12
CA LEU A 200 8.62 -6.64 31.40
C LEU A 200 9.95 -7.13 31.97
N SER A 201 10.47 -6.47 32.99
CA SER A 201 11.80 -6.81 33.55
C SER A 201 11.66 -7.95 34.56
N SER A 202 12.70 -8.72 34.85
CA SER A 202 12.77 -9.64 36.00
C SER A 202 13.20 -8.91 37.27
N ILE A 203 13.13 -9.60 38.42
CA ILE A 203 13.70 -9.13 39.69
C ILE A 203 15.23 -9.10 39.59
N ASP A 204 15.80 -10.14 38.96
CA ASP A 204 17.24 -10.21 38.71
C ASP A 204 17.63 -9.33 37.52
N ARG A 205 18.70 -8.55 37.71
CA ARG A 205 19.28 -7.66 36.70
C ARG A 205 20.08 -8.41 35.66
N SER A 206 20.66 -9.55 36.03
CA SER A 206 21.43 -10.42 35.14
C SER A 206 20.58 -11.43 34.37
N ALA A 207 19.25 -11.37 34.55
CA ALA A 207 18.33 -12.32 33.92
C ALA A 207 18.40 -12.27 32.38
N PRO A 208 18.42 -13.43 31.71
CA PRO A 208 18.38 -13.50 30.26
C PRO A 208 17.10 -12.87 29.70
N THR A 209 17.20 -12.33 28.49
CA THR A 209 16.10 -11.65 27.80
C THR A 209 15.53 -12.53 26.69
N ILE A 210 14.21 -12.64 26.61
CA ILE A 210 13.48 -13.20 25.46
C ILE A 210 12.75 -12.05 24.77
N ALA A 211 12.95 -11.93 23.46
CA ALA A 211 12.30 -10.89 22.65
C ALA A 211 11.16 -11.48 21.82
N PHE A 212 9.99 -10.88 21.86
CA PHE A 212 8.90 -11.11 20.91
C PHE A 212 8.87 -9.98 19.90
N VAL A 213 8.87 -10.30 18.61
CA VAL A 213 9.00 -9.29 17.55
C VAL A 213 7.90 -9.50 16.52
N ALA A 214 7.24 -8.41 16.10
CA ALA A 214 6.39 -8.42 14.92
C ALA A 214 6.42 -7.05 14.26
N HIS A 215 6.35 -7.02 12.94
CA HIS A 215 6.26 -5.76 12.22
C HIS A 215 4.80 -5.35 12.00
N TYR A 216 4.51 -4.05 12.07
CA TYR A 216 3.11 -3.55 12.02
C TYR A 216 2.72 -2.90 10.69
N ASP A 217 3.66 -2.76 9.76
CA ASP A 217 3.50 -2.09 8.47
C ASP A 217 2.85 -2.98 7.41
N SER A 218 1.86 -2.43 6.70
CA SER A 218 1.19 -3.09 5.57
C SER A 218 1.81 -2.74 4.22
N HIS A 219 1.76 -3.68 3.28
CA HIS A 219 2.32 -3.50 1.95
C HIS A 219 1.67 -4.43 0.93
N ALA A 220 1.51 -3.91 -0.28
CA ALA A 220 1.20 -4.63 -1.50
C ALA A 220 1.67 -3.79 -2.70
N ALA A 221 1.31 -4.16 -3.93
CA ALA A 221 1.57 -3.31 -5.10
C ALA A 221 0.99 -1.89 -4.91
N PHE A 222 -0.25 -1.80 -4.39
CA PHE A 222 -0.92 -0.54 -4.08
C PHE A 222 -1.12 -0.41 -2.57
N PRO A 223 -0.13 0.11 -1.84
CA PRO A 223 -0.11 0.05 -0.38
C PRO A 223 -1.18 0.93 0.27
N GLY A 224 -1.70 1.94 -0.42
CA GLY A 224 -2.80 2.76 0.07
C GLY A 224 -4.15 2.03 0.19
N ALA A 225 -4.31 0.91 -0.50
CA ALA A 225 -5.50 0.04 -0.40
C ALA A 225 -5.21 -1.26 0.37
N ALA A 226 -3.94 -1.59 0.64
CA ALA A 226 -3.53 -2.84 1.26
C ALA A 226 -3.62 -2.79 2.79
N VAL A 227 -4.56 -3.53 3.36
CA VAL A 227 -4.79 -3.57 4.81
C VAL A 227 -3.79 -4.47 5.54
N GLY A 228 -3.44 -5.61 4.94
CA GLY A 228 -2.49 -6.56 5.53
C GLY A 228 -3.03 -7.21 6.82
N ALA A 229 -4.27 -7.71 6.79
CA ALA A 229 -4.94 -8.21 7.99
C ALA A 229 -4.27 -9.45 8.58
N ASP A 230 -4.17 -10.56 7.84
CA ASP A 230 -3.46 -11.77 8.28
C ASP A 230 -1.95 -11.57 8.20
N SER A 231 -1.43 -11.00 7.11
CA SER A 231 0.02 -10.96 6.84
C SER A 231 0.87 -10.30 7.93
N ASN A 232 0.36 -9.25 8.60
CA ASN A 232 1.07 -8.59 9.71
C ASN A 232 0.14 -8.15 10.85
N GLY A 233 -1.10 -7.75 10.57
CA GLY A 233 -2.06 -7.31 11.58
C GLY A 233 -2.30 -8.38 12.63
N SER A 234 -2.39 -9.64 12.20
CA SER A 234 -2.50 -10.80 13.10
C SER A 234 -1.32 -10.92 14.06
N GLY A 235 -0.09 -10.70 13.60
CA GLY A 235 1.12 -10.74 14.43
C GLY A 235 1.15 -9.64 15.48
N VAL A 236 0.77 -8.42 15.10
CA VAL A 236 0.64 -7.27 16.03
C VAL A 236 -0.33 -7.60 17.16
N VAL A 237 -1.51 -8.14 16.81
CA VAL A 237 -2.56 -8.50 17.75
C VAL A 237 -2.10 -9.64 18.68
N VAL A 238 -1.45 -10.68 18.12
CA VAL A 238 -0.90 -11.78 18.92
C VAL A 238 0.13 -11.29 19.93
N LEU A 239 1.02 -10.38 19.56
CA LEU A 239 2.00 -9.81 20.50
C LEU A 239 1.34 -9.00 21.62
N LEU A 240 0.28 -8.23 21.32
CA LEU A 240 -0.46 -7.47 22.34
C LEU A 240 -1.15 -8.41 23.34
N GLU A 241 -1.72 -9.52 22.85
CA GLU A 241 -2.34 -10.52 23.73
C GLU A 241 -1.30 -11.28 24.56
N LEU A 242 -0.17 -11.68 23.98
CA LEU A 242 0.93 -12.28 24.74
C LEU A 242 1.42 -11.32 25.84
N LEU A 243 1.57 -10.03 25.53
CA LEU A 243 1.92 -9.03 26.52
C LEU A 243 0.88 -8.94 27.64
N ALA A 244 -0.42 -8.94 27.29
CA ALA A 244 -1.50 -8.89 28.28
C ALA A 244 -1.52 -10.13 29.20
N ILE A 245 -1.19 -11.31 28.66
CA ILE A 245 -1.06 -12.56 29.43
C ILE A 245 0.16 -12.48 30.36
N PHE A 246 1.34 -12.22 29.82
CA PHE A 246 2.58 -12.22 30.59
C PHE A 246 2.61 -11.11 31.64
N ARG A 247 1.97 -9.97 31.40
CA ARG A 247 1.83 -8.91 32.41
C ARG A 247 1.32 -9.45 33.75
N LYS A 248 0.28 -10.29 33.75
CA LYS A 248 -0.32 -10.86 34.98
C LYS A 248 0.71 -11.63 35.81
N LEU A 249 1.64 -12.31 35.13
CA LEU A 249 2.71 -13.07 35.77
C LEU A 249 3.78 -12.15 36.39
N TYR A 250 4.05 -11.01 35.76
CA TYR A 250 5.06 -10.03 36.19
C TYR A 250 4.55 -9.01 37.22
N GLU A 251 3.23 -8.94 37.45
CA GLU A 251 2.62 -8.04 38.45
C GLU A 251 2.98 -8.43 39.89
N LYS A 252 3.05 -9.73 40.19
CA LYS A 252 3.37 -10.23 41.54
C LYS A 252 4.83 -10.70 41.60
N PRO A 253 5.62 -10.26 42.60
CA PRO A 253 7.01 -10.71 42.76
C PRO A 253 7.14 -12.24 42.93
N THR A 254 6.14 -12.90 43.52
CA THR A 254 6.16 -14.34 43.79
C THR A 254 5.99 -15.20 42.55
N THR A 255 5.30 -14.69 41.53
CA THR A 255 5.05 -15.40 40.26
C THR A 255 5.99 -14.96 39.15
N ARG A 256 6.85 -13.96 39.41
CA ARG A 256 7.70 -13.34 38.40
C ARG A 256 8.86 -14.27 38.03
N PRO A 257 8.98 -14.68 36.75
CA PRO A 257 10.00 -15.61 36.31
C PRO A 257 11.38 -14.94 36.20
N PRO A 258 12.48 -15.71 36.23
CA PRO A 258 13.86 -15.20 36.20
C PRO A 258 14.30 -14.81 34.77
N PHE A 259 13.41 -14.16 34.01
CA PHE A 259 13.65 -13.74 32.62
C PHE A 259 13.13 -12.32 32.38
N ASN A 260 13.81 -11.58 31.52
CA ASN A 260 13.31 -10.32 30.98
C ASN A 260 12.52 -10.61 29.70
N LEU A 261 11.32 -10.04 29.55
CA LEU A 261 10.56 -10.09 28.29
C LEU A 261 10.55 -8.72 27.63
N VAL A 262 10.86 -8.69 26.33
CA VAL A 262 10.79 -7.50 25.50
C VAL A 262 9.86 -7.77 24.34
N PHE A 263 8.84 -6.94 24.16
CA PHE A 263 7.90 -7.00 23.04
C PHE A 263 8.22 -5.83 22.11
N VAL A 264 8.50 -6.12 20.85
CA VAL A 264 8.95 -5.13 19.86
C VAL A 264 8.00 -5.15 18.68
N TRP A 265 7.35 -4.01 18.44
CA TRP A 265 6.63 -3.75 17.21
C TRP A 265 7.54 -2.96 16.28
N THR A 266 8.01 -3.61 15.21
CA THR A 266 9.00 -3.04 14.30
C THR A 266 8.31 -2.29 13.16
N ALA A 267 8.87 -1.13 12.81
CA ALA A 267 8.47 -0.40 11.62
C ALA A 267 9.24 -0.87 10.39
N ALA A 268 8.67 -0.65 9.19
CA ALA A 268 9.32 -0.99 7.93
C ALA A 268 9.81 -2.45 7.83
N GLY A 269 8.98 -3.38 8.33
CA GLY A 269 9.18 -4.82 8.20
C GLY A 269 9.15 -5.29 6.75
N LYS A 270 8.19 -4.80 5.97
CA LYS A 270 8.01 -5.16 4.54
C LYS A 270 9.12 -4.60 3.65
N TYR A 271 9.88 -3.62 4.15
CA TYR A 271 11.03 -3.01 3.47
C TYR A 271 12.34 -3.59 3.99
N ASN A 272 12.51 -4.91 3.87
CA ASN A 272 13.71 -5.62 4.32
C ASN A 272 13.99 -5.48 5.83
N TYR A 273 12.94 -5.45 6.65
CA TYR A 273 13.02 -5.47 8.12
C TYR A 273 13.94 -4.40 8.73
N GLN A 274 13.84 -3.15 8.27
CA GLN A 274 14.69 -2.05 8.78
C GLN A 274 14.46 -1.79 10.28
N GLY A 275 13.23 -1.93 10.78
CA GLY A 275 12.93 -1.77 12.20
C GLY A 275 13.62 -2.83 13.06
N ALA A 276 13.60 -4.09 12.64
CA ALA A 276 14.31 -5.16 13.33
C ALA A 276 15.83 -4.96 13.30
N ARG A 277 16.37 -4.53 12.15
CA ARG A 277 17.80 -4.17 12.01
C ARG A 277 18.21 -3.10 13.02
N GLN A 278 17.43 -2.00 13.10
CA GLN A 278 17.67 -0.93 14.07
C GLN A 278 17.60 -1.45 15.51
N PHE A 279 16.57 -2.22 15.84
CA PHE A 279 16.40 -2.78 17.19
C PHE A 279 17.61 -3.63 17.61
N VAL A 280 18.11 -4.48 16.71
CA VAL A 280 19.29 -5.32 16.99
C VAL A 280 20.54 -4.48 17.23
N GLU A 281 20.73 -3.41 16.46
CA GLU A 281 21.85 -2.48 16.63
C GLU A 281 21.75 -1.73 17.97
N ASP A 282 20.57 -1.19 18.29
CA ASP A 282 20.29 -0.53 19.56
C ASP A 282 20.57 -1.48 20.74
N PHE A 283 20.03 -2.70 20.69
CA PHE A 283 20.18 -3.72 21.74
C PHE A 283 21.65 -4.11 21.99
N GLN A 284 22.44 -4.29 20.93
CA GLN A 284 23.87 -4.59 21.05
C GLN A 284 24.67 -3.37 21.54
N SER A 285 24.30 -2.17 21.12
CA SER A 285 24.97 -0.95 21.55
C SER A 285 24.74 -0.62 23.02
N ASP A 286 23.54 -0.86 23.55
CA ASP A 286 23.22 -0.82 24.98
C ASP A 286 24.05 -1.86 25.76
N SER A 287 24.20 -3.06 25.22
CA SER A 287 24.99 -4.15 25.85
C SER A 287 26.51 -3.90 25.84
N SER A 288 27.00 -3.06 24.92
CA SER A 288 28.44 -2.79 24.75
C SER A 288 28.92 -1.49 25.43
N GLY A 289 28.04 -0.79 26.17
CA GLY A 289 28.36 0.45 26.87
C GLY A 289 28.61 1.68 25.98
N LYS A 290 28.50 1.57 24.64
CA LYS A 290 28.82 2.69 23.73
C LYS A 290 27.79 3.83 23.72
N ILE A 291 26.58 3.59 24.20
CA ILE A 291 25.51 4.61 24.35
C ILE A 291 25.74 5.53 25.57
N GLU A 292 26.79 5.32 26.36
CA GLU A 292 27.13 6.16 27.51
C GLU A 292 27.45 7.61 27.11
N PHE A 293 28.09 7.84 25.95
CA PHE A 293 28.56 9.17 25.56
C PHE A 293 27.46 10.09 24.97
N PHE A 294 26.44 9.53 24.30
CA PHE A 294 25.39 10.33 23.66
C PHE A 294 24.22 10.67 24.62
N ARG A 295 23.95 9.82 25.62
CA ARG A 295 22.94 10.11 26.67
C ARG A 295 23.39 11.18 27.67
N ILE A 296 24.70 11.37 27.86
CA ILE A 296 25.24 12.45 28.71
C ILE A 296 24.89 13.84 28.14
N ILE A 297 24.93 14.01 26.81
CA ILE A 297 24.64 15.31 26.18
C ILE A 297 23.16 15.69 26.28
N CYS A 298 22.22 14.73 26.20
CA CYS A 298 20.79 15.02 26.38
C CYS A 298 20.41 15.34 27.84
N THR A 299 21.24 15.00 28.82
CA THR A 299 20.93 15.19 30.25
C THR A 299 21.15 16.63 30.72
N VAL A 300 21.84 17.48 29.95
CA VAL A 300 22.01 18.91 30.29
C VAL A 300 20.68 19.68 30.20
N TYR A 301 19.69 19.20 29.44
CA TYR A 301 18.43 19.94 29.20
C TYR A 301 17.21 19.47 30.03
N LEU A 302 17.28 18.34 30.72
CA LEU A 302 16.18 17.85 31.54
C LEU A 302 16.70 17.37 32.90
N LYS A 303 16.56 18.22 33.92
CA LYS A 303 16.78 17.88 35.33
C LYS A 303 15.87 16.73 35.77
N LYS A 304 16.31 15.49 35.56
CA LYS A 304 15.86 14.32 36.33
C LYS A 304 17.04 13.38 36.49
N GLN A 305 17.53 13.33 37.72
CA GLN A 305 18.61 12.45 38.12
C GLN A 305 18.13 11.00 38.07
N PHE A 306 18.69 10.21 37.17
CA PHE A 306 18.53 8.76 37.15
C PHE A 306 19.90 8.11 37.34
N ILE A 307 19.95 7.23 38.35
CA ILE A 307 21.09 6.37 38.68
C ILE A 307 21.28 5.37 37.53
N PHE A 308 22.48 5.32 36.96
CA PHE A 308 22.84 4.40 35.88
C PHE A 308 23.30 3.06 36.48
N VAL A 309 22.73 1.96 36.02
CA VAL A 309 23.19 0.60 36.30
C VAL A 309 23.39 -0.06 34.94
N GLN A 310 24.59 -0.57 34.74
CA GLN A 310 25.00 -1.36 33.58
C GLN A 310 24.37 -2.75 33.72
N ASP A 311 23.28 -3.01 33.00
CA ASP A 311 22.63 -4.32 33.00
C ASP A 311 23.15 -5.11 31.77
N ASP A 312 23.87 -6.21 32.02
CA ASP A 312 24.28 -7.17 30.98
C ASP A 312 23.04 -7.87 30.40
N HIS A 313 22.39 -7.26 29.41
CA HIS A 313 21.22 -7.81 28.75
C HIS A 313 21.61 -8.88 27.71
N ARG A 314 21.80 -10.12 28.16
CA ARG A 314 21.98 -11.26 27.25
C ARG A 314 20.64 -11.65 26.61
N LEU A 315 20.53 -11.49 25.29
CA LEU A 315 19.40 -12.04 24.52
C LEU A 315 19.57 -13.56 24.38
N GLU A 316 18.64 -14.33 24.94
CA GLU A 316 18.64 -15.79 24.84
C GLU A 316 17.95 -16.27 23.56
N LEU A 317 16.80 -15.68 23.23
CA LEU A 317 16.03 -16.03 22.04
C LEU A 317 15.13 -14.87 21.60
N ALA A 318 15.10 -14.59 20.30
CA ALA A 318 14.07 -13.75 19.67
C ALA A 318 13.05 -14.62 18.92
N ILE A 319 11.77 -14.38 19.17
CA ILE A 319 10.63 -15.05 18.57
C ILE A 319 9.88 -14.03 17.74
N CYS A 320 10.07 -14.07 16.42
CA CYS A 320 9.35 -13.24 15.48
C CYS A 320 8.00 -13.88 15.13
N VAL A 321 6.93 -13.10 14.96
CA VAL A 321 5.59 -13.61 14.64
C VAL A 321 5.05 -12.93 13.38
N GLU A 322 4.65 -13.71 12.38
CA GLU A 322 4.11 -13.19 11.11
C GLU A 322 3.02 -14.12 10.56
N ALA A 323 1.92 -13.60 10.00
CA ALA A 323 0.87 -14.38 9.33
C ALA A 323 0.37 -15.59 10.14
N VAL A 324 -0.09 -15.33 11.37
CA VAL A 324 -0.58 -16.35 12.32
C VAL A 324 -2.09 -16.30 12.50
N GLY A 325 -2.78 -15.46 11.75
CA GLY A 325 -4.21 -15.20 11.85
C GLY A 325 -5.09 -16.12 11.00
N GLY A 326 -4.57 -16.76 9.95
CA GLY A 326 -5.33 -17.65 9.05
C GLY A 326 -5.39 -19.15 9.44
N ALA A 327 -6.19 -19.95 8.75
CA ALA A 327 -6.35 -21.40 9.01
C ALA A 327 -5.18 -22.25 8.46
N GLY A 328 -4.61 -23.17 9.26
CA GLY A 328 -3.47 -24.02 8.84
C GLY A 328 -2.54 -24.45 9.99
N PRO A 329 -1.48 -25.21 9.72
CA PRO A 329 -0.51 -25.60 10.74
C PRO A 329 0.43 -24.44 11.11
N LEU A 330 0.85 -24.38 12.38
CA LEU A 330 1.90 -23.47 12.82
C LEU A 330 3.27 -24.02 12.41
N ARG A 331 4.12 -23.18 11.83
CA ARG A 331 5.48 -23.51 11.41
C ARG A 331 6.48 -22.65 12.14
N MET A 332 7.63 -23.24 12.45
CA MET A 332 8.80 -22.55 12.95
C MET A 332 9.82 -22.44 11.83
N HIS A 333 10.11 -21.21 11.40
CA HIS A 333 11.15 -20.91 10.44
C HIS A 333 12.44 -20.58 11.16
N ALA A 334 13.52 -21.25 10.76
CA ALA A 334 14.85 -21.04 11.32
C ALA A 334 15.91 -20.99 10.22
N SER A 335 17.01 -20.30 10.47
CA SER A 335 18.09 -20.20 9.49
C SER A 335 18.89 -21.50 9.31
N LYS A 336 18.91 -22.33 10.36
CA LYS A 336 19.57 -23.63 10.44
C LYS A 336 18.74 -24.52 11.36
N GLN A 337 18.99 -25.83 11.32
CA GLN A 337 18.50 -26.74 12.35
C GLN A 337 18.96 -26.23 13.73
N PRO A 338 18.06 -26.03 14.70
CA PRO A 338 18.45 -25.70 16.07
C PRO A 338 19.39 -26.78 16.63
N ALA A 339 20.45 -26.36 17.32
CA ALA A 339 21.35 -27.30 17.99
C ALA A 339 20.64 -27.95 19.19
N ASP A 340 20.95 -29.21 19.48
CA ASP A 340 20.36 -29.94 20.60
C ASP A 340 20.56 -29.20 21.92
N GLY A 341 19.47 -28.99 22.66
CA GLY A 341 19.51 -28.25 23.93
C GLY A 341 19.72 -26.74 23.78
N SER A 342 19.66 -26.17 22.58
CA SER A 342 19.55 -24.73 22.39
C SER A 342 18.17 -24.20 22.82
N ALA A 343 18.05 -22.90 23.11
CA ALA A 343 16.75 -22.29 23.45
C ALA A 343 15.71 -22.47 22.33
N ALA A 344 16.15 -22.41 21.07
CA ALA A 344 15.29 -22.65 19.91
C ALA A 344 14.85 -24.12 19.79
N ASP A 345 15.73 -25.09 20.10
CA ASP A 345 15.36 -26.51 20.12
C ASP A 345 14.36 -26.80 21.26
N ARG A 346 14.62 -26.28 22.47
CA ARG A 346 13.69 -26.38 23.59
C ARG A 346 12.32 -25.79 23.24
N LEU A 347 12.30 -24.61 22.62
CA LEU A 347 11.04 -23.99 22.17
C LEU A 347 10.31 -24.89 21.16
N LEU A 348 11.01 -25.44 20.16
CA LEU A 348 10.42 -26.32 19.15
C LEU A 348 9.78 -27.58 19.77
N ARG A 349 10.49 -28.24 20.70
CA ARG A 349 9.96 -29.41 21.42
C ARG A 349 8.71 -29.04 22.20
N ARG A 350 8.73 -27.92 22.92
CA ARG A 350 7.58 -27.43 23.70
C ARG A 350 6.39 -27.04 22.83
N LEU A 351 6.61 -26.41 21.69
CA LEU A 351 5.55 -26.09 20.73
C LEU A 351 4.87 -27.36 20.21
N ARG A 352 5.64 -28.44 19.96
CA ARG A 352 5.08 -29.74 19.54
C ARG A 352 4.28 -30.41 20.66
N LEU A 353 4.69 -30.26 21.91
CA LEU A 353 3.98 -30.80 23.07
C LEU A 353 2.68 -30.04 23.36
N ALA A 354 2.69 -28.71 23.23
CA ALA A 354 1.53 -27.85 23.47
C ALA A 354 0.46 -27.96 22.37
N ALA A 355 0.83 -28.47 21.18
CA ALA A 355 -0.08 -28.68 20.04
C ALA A 355 -0.22 -30.18 19.66
N PRO A 356 -0.81 -31.04 20.52
CA PRO A 356 -0.89 -32.49 20.25
C PRO A 356 -1.72 -32.85 19.00
N ASN A 357 -2.69 -31.98 18.63
CA ASN A 357 -3.57 -32.17 17.47
C ASN A 357 -3.07 -31.46 16.19
N GLN A 358 -1.96 -30.72 16.27
CA GLN A 358 -1.35 -30.01 15.14
C GLN A 358 0.16 -30.10 15.23
N SER A 359 0.78 -30.95 14.41
CA SER A 359 2.24 -31.06 14.35
C SER A 359 2.87 -29.73 13.91
N VAL A 360 3.72 -29.15 14.76
CA VAL A 360 4.51 -27.96 14.42
C VAL A 360 5.69 -28.35 13.53
N GLU A 361 5.67 -27.85 12.30
CA GLU A 361 6.67 -28.13 11.27
C GLU A 361 7.87 -27.18 11.40
N LEU A 362 9.09 -27.70 11.24
CA LEU A 362 10.31 -26.90 11.18
C LEU A 362 10.70 -26.69 9.72
N VAL A 363 10.72 -25.43 9.29
CA VAL A 363 11.16 -25.04 7.94
C VAL A 363 12.49 -24.32 8.06
N THR A 364 13.54 -24.82 7.41
CA THR A 364 14.85 -24.18 7.45
C THR A 364 15.21 -23.51 6.14
N LYS A 365 15.78 -22.31 6.22
CA LYS A 365 16.32 -21.60 5.06
C LYS A 365 17.67 -20.98 5.42
N LYS A 366 18.72 -21.32 4.66
CA LYS A 366 20.03 -20.70 4.83
C LYS A 366 19.97 -19.21 4.47
N ILE A 367 20.52 -18.36 5.33
CA ILE A 367 20.61 -16.91 5.12
C ILE A 367 21.49 -16.64 3.89
N SER A 368 21.00 -15.77 3.01
CA SER A 368 21.74 -15.22 1.88
C SER A 368 21.98 -13.73 2.12
N MET A 369 23.22 -13.28 1.98
CA MET A 369 23.57 -11.85 2.12
C MET A 369 23.30 -11.06 0.84
N ASN A 370 23.16 -11.74 -0.30
CA ASN A 370 23.00 -11.11 -1.62
C ASN A 370 21.54 -10.79 -1.95
N GLN A 371 20.60 -11.30 -1.14
CA GLN A 371 19.17 -11.10 -1.34
C GLN A 371 18.56 -10.43 -0.11
N PRO A 372 17.43 -9.72 -0.27
CA PRO A 372 16.65 -9.25 0.87
C PRO A 372 16.31 -10.40 1.81
N SER A 373 16.28 -10.11 3.11
CA SER A 373 15.97 -11.08 4.14
C SER A 373 14.56 -11.63 3.92
N ALA A 374 14.42 -12.95 3.97
CA ALA A 374 13.13 -13.59 3.73
C ALA A 374 12.19 -13.52 4.94
N TRP A 375 12.79 -13.59 6.13
CA TRP A 375 12.11 -13.58 7.41
C TRP A 375 12.80 -12.61 8.38
N GLU A 376 12.05 -12.11 9.34
CA GLU A 376 12.54 -11.12 10.30
C GLU A 376 13.70 -11.66 11.15
N HIS A 377 13.66 -12.96 11.51
CA HIS A 377 14.70 -13.60 12.31
C HIS A 377 16.08 -13.61 11.65
N GLU A 378 16.16 -13.46 10.32
CA GLU A 378 17.43 -13.42 9.62
C GLU A 378 18.27 -12.21 10.03
N LYS A 379 17.64 -11.05 10.32
CA LYS A 379 18.34 -9.84 10.78
C LYS A 379 19.05 -10.05 12.13
N PHE A 380 18.42 -10.82 13.02
CA PHE A 380 19.00 -11.22 14.31
C PHE A 380 20.16 -12.22 14.12
N ASN A 381 19.92 -13.27 13.32
CA ASN A 381 20.91 -14.32 13.10
C ASN A 381 22.16 -13.82 12.36
N ILE A 382 22.05 -12.81 11.48
CA ILE A 382 23.20 -12.12 10.86
C ILE A 382 24.14 -11.53 11.92
N LYS A 383 23.56 -10.98 12.99
CA LYS A 383 24.29 -10.39 14.12
C LYS A 383 24.61 -11.41 15.22
N ARG A 384 24.48 -12.72 14.92
CA ARG A 384 24.73 -13.86 15.81
C ARG A 384 23.81 -13.91 17.04
N LEU A 385 22.62 -13.33 16.95
CA LEU A 385 21.59 -13.41 17.98
C LEU A 385 20.62 -14.55 17.65
N PRO A 386 20.36 -15.50 18.56
CA PRO A 386 19.45 -16.62 18.29
C PRO A 386 18.03 -16.13 18.03
N ALA A 387 17.49 -16.43 16.84
CA ALA A 387 16.13 -16.05 16.50
C ALA A 387 15.41 -17.06 15.60
N VAL A 388 14.09 -17.12 15.76
CA VAL A 388 13.16 -17.94 14.96
C VAL A 388 11.92 -17.13 14.58
N THR A 389 11.27 -17.46 13.45
CA THR A 389 9.97 -16.86 13.08
C THR A 389 8.88 -17.93 13.17
N LEU A 390 7.79 -17.60 13.84
CA LEU A 390 6.57 -18.40 13.88
C LEU A 390 5.58 -17.84 12.85
N SER A 391 5.18 -18.70 11.90
CA SER A 391 4.24 -18.33 10.86
C SER A 391 3.41 -19.53 10.43
N ARG A 392 2.27 -19.27 9.80
CA ARG A 392 1.50 -20.32 9.11
C ARG A 392 2.02 -20.60 7.71
N LEU A 393 2.74 -19.66 7.09
CA LEU A 393 3.11 -19.76 5.68
C LEU A 393 4.18 -20.85 5.49
N SER A 394 4.10 -21.60 4.40
CA SER A 394 5.13 -22.60 4.06
C SER A 394 6.39 -21.94 3.50
N THR A 395 6.22 -20.85 2.75
CA THR A 395 7.30 -20.14 2.07
C THR A 395 7.26 -18.64 2.35
N HIS A 396 8.42 -17.99 2.30
CA HIS A 396 8.51 -16.54 2.45
C HIS A 396 7.95 -15.78 1.24
N ASP A 397 7.78 -16.41 0.08
CA ASP A 397 7.31 -15.77 -1.16
C ASP A 397 5.82 -16.02 -1.40
N ASP A 398 5.09 -16.35 -0.32
CA ASP A 398 3.65 -16.54 -0.38
C ASP A 398 2.96 -15.21 -0.79
N PRO A 399 2.09 -15.23 -1.81
CA PRO A 399 1.39 -14.02 -2.29
C PRO A 399 0.67 -13.24 -1.20
N ILE A 400 0.13 -13.92 -0.18
CA ILE A 400 -0.65 -13.26 0.88
C ILE A 400 0.17 -12.20 1.63
N ARG A 401 1.51 -12.32 1.67
CA ARG A 401 2.38 -11.37 2.37
C ARG A 401 2.41 -9.98 1.73
N LYS A 402 2.05 -9.87 0.46
CA LYS A 402 2.16 -8.65 -0.36
C LYS A 402 0.88 -8.42 -1.17
N SER A 403 -0.27 -8.91 -0.69
CA SER A 403 -1.51 -8.84 -1.44
C SER A 403 -2.54 -7.89 -0.84
N MET A 404 -3.22 -7.15 -1.70
CA MET A 404 -4.43 -6.38 -1.38
C MET A 404 -5.63 -7.26 -1.05
N LEU A 405 -5.60 -8.54 -1.44
CA LEU A 405 -6.64 -9.51 -1.09
C LEU A 405 -6.65 -9.84 0.41
N ASP A 406 -5.60 -9.48 1.15
CA ASP A 406 -5.49 -9.69 2.60
C ASP A 406 -6.37 -8.69 3.38
N THR A 407 -7.66 -9.01 3.43
CA THR A 407 -8.74 -8.22 4.02
C THR A 407 -9.09 -8.69 5.44
N PRO A 408 -9.70 -7.82 6.28
CA PRO A 408 -10.09 -8.18 7.63
C PRO A 408 -11.12 -9.32 7.72
N SER A 409 -11.90 -9.54 6.67
CA SER A 409 -12.94 -10.57 6.61
C SER A 409 -12.37 -11.99 6.59
N GLN A 410 -11.12 -12.16 6.12
CA GLN A 410 -10.42 -13.45 6.17
C GLN A 410 -10.12 -13.89 7.60
N LEU A 411 -10.03 -12.94 8.54
CA LEU A 411 -9.90 -13.21 9.97
C LEU A 411 -11.29 -13.51 10.55
N SER A 412 -11.83 -14.69 10.26
CA SER A 412 -13.12 -15.09 10.86
C SER A 412 -12.99 -15.32 12.37
N LEU A 413 -14.06 -15.07 13.12
CA LEU A 413 -14.12 -15.29 14.58
C LEU A 413 -13.80 -16.75 14.99
N GLU A 414 -14.10 -17.73 14.13
CA GLU A 414 -13.77 -19.14 14.35
C GLU A 414 -12.26 -19.40 14.20
N VAL A 415 -11.64 -18.79 13.20
CA VAL A 415 -10.18 -18.79 13.06
C VAL A 415 -9.55 -18.01 14.22
N LEU A 416 -10.23 -16.98 14.73
CA LEU A 416 -9.80 -16.22 15.89
C LEU A 416 -9.77 -17.06 17.17
N GLU A 417 -10.70 -18.00 17.37
CA GLU A 417 -10.60 -18.98 18.46
C GLU A 417 -9.42 -19.94 18.31
N GLN A 418 -9.07 -20.31 17.07
CA GLN A 418 -7.84 -21.05 16.79
C GLN A 418 -6.60 -20.18 17.03
N ASN A 419 -6.67 -18.88 16.75
CA ASN A 419 -5.61 -17.91 17.05
C ASN A 419 -5.42 -17.75 18.57
N ILE A 420 -6.50 -17.74 19.36
CA ILE A 420 -6.44 -17.80 20.83
C ILE A 420 -5.67 -19.05 21.28
N ARG A 421 -5.98 -20.23 20.71
CA ARG A 421 -5.22 -21.45 21.01
C ARG A 421 -3.75 -21.34 20.62
N ARG A 422 -3.42 -20.74 19.48
CA ARG A 422 -2.02 -20.53 19.07
C ARG A 422 -1.27 -19.57 19.99
N VAL A 423 -1.90 -18.46 20.38
CA VAL A 423 -1.37 -17.51 21.38
C VAL A 423 -1.07 -18.25 22.68
N ILE A 424 -2.01 -19.05 23.15
CA ILE A 424 -1.85 -19.88 24.36
C ILE A 424 -0.72 -20.90 24.17
N THR A 425 -0.67 -21.62 23.04
CA THR A 425 0.39 -22.59 22.73
C THR A 425 1.78 -21.93 22.76
N ILE A 426 1.91 -20.73 22.19
CA ILE A 426 3.16 -19.96 22.20
C ILE A 426 3.50 -19.52 23.63
N ALA A 427 2.51 -19.01 24.38
CA ALA A 427 2.69 -18.61 25.77
C ALA A 427 3.10 -19.79 26.66
N GLU A 428 2.46 -20.95 26.51
CA GLU A 428 2.75 -22.19 27.22
C GLU A 428 4.15 -22.69 26.89
N ALA A 429 4.53 -22.69 25.62
CA ALA A 429 5.85 -23.14 25.20
C ALA A 429 6.96 -22.24 25.76
N VAL A 430 6.74 -20.92 25.77
CA VAL A 430 7.71 -19.96 26.32
C VAL A 430 7.73 -20.00 27.85
N LEU A 431 6.58 -20.10 28.51
CA LEU A 431 6.50 -20.24 29.96
C LEU A 431 7.19 -21.52 30.43
N GLY A 432 6.95 -22.63 29.72
CA GLY A 432 7.64 -23.89 29.98
C GLY A 432 9.15 -23.78 29.84
N HIS A 433 9.62 -23.00 28.86
CA HIS A 433 11.05 -22.71 28.69
C HIS A 433 11.60 -21.87 29.85
N MET A 434 10.88 -20.81 30.24
CA MET A 434 11.29 -19.91 31.33
C MET A 434 11.31 -20.58 32.71
N LEU A 435 10.34 -21.45 32.99
CA LEU A 435 10.22 -22.17 34.26
C LEU A 435 10.93 -23.53 34.25
N SER A 436 11.61 -23.89 33.15
CA SER A 436 12.28 -25.19 32.97
C SER A 436 11.38 -26.38 33.30
N LEU A 437 10.11 -26.33 32.89
CA LEU A 437 9.15 -27.40 33.16
C LEU A 437 9.56 -28.71 32.46
N PRO A 438 9.35 -29.89 33.07
CA PRO A 438 9.74 -31.17 32.48
C PRO A 438 9.14 -31.37 31.09
N GLU A 439 9.91 -31.98 30.17
CA GLU A 439 9.54 -32.18 28.76
C GLU A 439 8.40 -33.21 28.55
N GLY A 440 7.88 -33.82 29.62
CA GLY A 440 6.79 -34.80 29.59
C GLY A 440 5.38 -34.22 29.52
N GLY A 441 5.21 -32.91 29.35
CA GLY A 441 3.91 -32.25 29.30
C GLY A 441 3.29 -32.00 30.68
N TYR A 442 1.96 -31.79 30.72
CA TYR A 442 1.17 -31.54 31.94
C TYR A 442 1.54 -32.53 33.05
N SER A 443 2.28 -32.07 34.06
CA SER A 443 2.55 -32.85 35.25
C SER A 443 1.32 -32.83 36.14
N ALA A 444 0.93 -33.99 36.69
CA ALA A 444 -0.09 -34.10 37.72
C ALA A 444 0.34 -33.47 39.07
N ASP A 445 1.56 -32.92 39.16
CA ASP A 445 1.99 -32.14 40.32
C ASP A 445 1.15 -30.84 40.41
N PRO A 446 0.40 -30.63 41.51
CA PRO A 446 -0.47 -29.48 41.69
C PRO A 446 0.26 -28.13 41.61
N ARG A 447 1.59 -28.08 41.83
CA ARG A 447 2.40 -26.87 41.67
C ARG A 447 2.60 -26.49 40.20
N ILE A 448 2.91 -27.46 39.36
CA ILE A 448 3.10 -27.27 37.91
C ILE A 448 1.75 -27.02 37.22
N SER A 449 0.69 -27.67 37.70
CA SER A 449 -0.68 -27.44 37.22
C SER A 449 -1.19 -26.04 37.59
N ALA A 450 -0.77 -25.47 38.72
CA ALA A 450 -1.12 -24.10 39.11
C ALA A 450 -0.38 -23.05 38.26
N ASP A 451 0.90 -23.26 37.96
CA ASP A 451 1.69 -22.36 37.12
C ASP A 451 1.24 -22.37 35.64
N THR A 452 0.75 -23.51 35.16
CA THR A 452 0.10 -23.63 33.84
C THR A 452 -1.36 -23.16 33.82
N SER A 453 -2.05 -23.12 34.96
CA SER A 453 -3.44 -22.63 35.08
C SER A 453 -3.62 -21.14 34.76
N VAL A 454 -2.54 -20.35 34.82
CA VAL A 454 -2.53 -18.93 34.42
C VAL A 454 -2.85 -18.77 32.92
N LEU A 455 -2.62 -19.83 32.13
CA LEU A 455 -2.87 -19.91 30.70
C LEU A 455 -4.20 -20.60 30.36
N SER A 456 -5.20 -20.50 31.25
CA SER A 456 -6.55 -21.03 30.99
C SER A 456 -7.10 -20.49 29.66
N ARG A 457 -8.05 -21.22 29.05
CA ARG A 457 -8.68 -20.81 27.78
C ARG A 457 -9.32 -19.42 27.83
N ASP A 458 -9.62 -18.93 29.03
CA ASP A 458 -10.20 -17.61 29.30
C ASP A 458 -9.15 -16.51 29.51
N ALA A 459 -7.85 -16.82 29.40
CA ALA A 459 -6.78 -15.85 29.53
C ALA A 459 -6.82 -14.78 28.42
N VAL A 460 -7.35 -15.14 27.24
CA VAL A 460 -7.55 -14.22 26.11
C VAL A 460 -8.99 -13.73 26.09
N ASP A 461 -9.15 -12.42 26.12
CA ASP A 461 -10.45 -11.77 26.05
C ASP A 461 -10.83 -11.55 24.58
N ARG A 462 -11.96 -12.13 24.17
CA ARG A 462 -12.50 -12.00 22.81
C ARG A 462 -12.78 -10.55 22.43
N GLN A 463 -13.24 -9.72 23.37
CA GLN A 463 -13.59 -8.32 23.09
C GLN A 463 -12.34 -7.47 22.83
N ARG A 464 -11.32 -7.62 23.69
CA ARG A 464 -10.02 -6.97 23.51
C ARG A 464 -9.37 -7.36 22.18
N LEU A 465 -9.42 -8.65 21.85
CA LEU A 465 -8.87 -9.19 20.60
C LEU A 465 -9.57 -8.61 19.36
N ALA A 466 -10.92 -8.58 19.36
CA ALA A 466 -11.70 -7.98 18.28
C ALA A 466 -11.44 -6.47 18.15
N HIS A 467 -11.27 -5.76 19.26
CA HIS A 467 -10.90 -4.34 19.27
C HIS A 467 -9.51 -4.13 18.65
N ALA A 468 -8.52 -4.95 19.03
CA ALA A 468 -7.16 -4.88 18.50
C ALA A 468 -7.11 -5.15 16.99
N ILE A 469 -7.88 -6.13 16.49
CA ILE A 469 -8.02 -6.38 15.04
C ILE A 469 -8.60 -5.16 14.33
N ARG A 470 -9.67 -4.57 14.87
CA ARG A 470 -10.30 -3.42 14.23
C ARG A 470 -9.36 -2.21 14.15
N LEU A 471 -8.51 -2.03 15.17
CA LEU A 471 -7.57 -0.92 15.26
C LEU A 471 -6.31 -1.14 14.41
N PHE A 472 -5.72 -2.34 14.47
CA PHE A 472 -4.40 -2.64 13.89
C PHE A 472 -4.43 -3.56 12.68
N ALA A 473 -5.60 -4.05 12.27
CA ALA A 473 -5.76 -4.89 11.08
C ALA A 473 -6.96 -4.44 10.22
N GLY A 474 -7.58 -3.29 10.52
CA GLY A 474 -8.76 -2.78 9.81
C GLY A 474 -8.49 -1.65 8.81
N ARG A 475 -7.28 -1.08 8.80
CA ARG A 475 -6.90 0.04 7.92
C ARG A 475 -5.51 -0.15 7.33
N PRO A 476 -5.21 0.33 6.11
CA PRO A 476 -3.87 0.36 5.56
C PRO A 476 -2.90 1.14 6.46
N ARG A 477 -1.68 0.60 6.64
CA ARG A 477 -0.60 1.18 7.45
C ARG A 477 0.73 1.18 6.66
N PRO A 478 0.78 1.81 5.47
CA PRO A 478 1.99 1.77 4.68
C PRO A 478 3.02 2.80 5.16
N VAL A 479 4.30 2.41 5.17
CA VAL A 479 5.40 3.31 5.57
C VAL A 479 5.51 4.54 4.66
N ALA A 480 5.02 4.48 3.42
CA ALA A 480 5.00 5.63 2.53
C ALA A 480 3.99 6.73 2.97
N ASP A 481 3.08 6.42 3.90
CA ASP A 481 2.17 7.37 4.54
C ASP A 481 2.63 7.66 5.98
N GLU A 482 3.19 8.85 6.17
CA GLU A 482 3.68 9.32 7.47
C GLU A 482 2.57 9.41 8.51
N ALA A 483 1.41 9.96 8.13
CA ALA A 483 0.31 10.19 9.05
C ALA A 483 -0.27 8.86 9.54
N ALA A 484 -0.49 7.89 8.63
CA ALA A 484 -0.97 6.56 9.00
C ALA A 484 0.04 5.80 9.88
N THR A 485 1.32 5.88 9.53
CA THR A 485 2.39 5.19 10.27
C THR A 485 2.57 5.75 11.68
N MET A 486 2.58 7.08 11.83
CA MET A 486 2.70 7.75 13.13
C MET A 486 1.45 7.54 13.99
N ALA A 487 0.25 7.61 13.41
CA ALA A 487 -0.99 7.33 14.13
C ALA A 487 -1.03 5.88 14.64
N CYS A 488 -0.63 4.91 13.82
CA CYS A 488 -0.55 3.51 14.25
C CYS A 488 0.48 3.32 15.37
N ALA A 489 1.67 3.91 15.26
CA ALA A 489 2.72 3.80 16.27
C ALA A 489 2.28 4.43 17.61
N ALA A 490 1.58 5.57 17.56
CA ALA A 490 1.00 6.21 18.76
C ALA A 490 -0.07 5.33 19.41
N ASN A 491 -1.00 4.77 18.61
CA ASN A 491 -2.02 3.85 19.11
C ASN A 491 -1.41 2.59 19.75
N LEU A 492 -0.36 2.04 19.14
CA LEU A 492 0.41 0.93 19.72
C LEU A 492 1.08 1.34 21.04
N ALA A 493 1.73 2.50 21.09
CA ALA A 493 2.36 2.99 22.32
C ALA A 493 1.36 3.12 23.48
N VAL A 494 0.15 3.62 23.21
CA VAL A 494 -0.93 3.69 24.21
C VAL A 494 -1.38 2.30 24.64
N ALA A 495 -1.65 1.39 23.69
CA ALA A 495 -2.06 0.03 23.99
C ALA A 495 -1.02 -0.72 24.84
N VAL A 496 0.27 -0.59 24.50
CA VAL A 496 1.37 -1.20 25.25
C VAL A 496 1.56 -0.53 26.60
N GLY A 497 1.36 0.78 26.71
CA GLY A 497 1.46 1.57 27.95
C GLY A 497 0.48 1.14 29.03
N ASN A 498 -0.67 0.57 28.63
CA ASN A 498 -1.61 -0.04 29.55
C ASN A 498 -1.07 -1.32 30.19
N HIS A 499 -0.06 -1.96 29.62
CA HIS A 499 0.44 -3.26 30.08
C HIS A 499 1.90 -3.28 30.54
N ALA A 500 2.76 -2.42 29.99
CA ALA A 500 4.19 -2.40 30.29
C ALA A 500 4.81 -1.01 30.13
N LYS A 501 6.06 -0.87 30.57
CA LYS A 501 6.87 0.33 30.31
C LYS A 501 7.18 0.40 28.81
N VAL A 502 6.75 1.49 28.17
CA VAL A 502 6.94 1.74 26.74
C VAL A 502 8.22 2.53 26.50
N THR A 503 8.95 2.14 25.45
CA THR A 503 10.05 2.90 24.87
C THR A 503 9.80 3.01 23.36
N VAL A 504 9.99 4.21 22.82
CA VAL A 504 9.83 4.48 21.39
C VAL A 504 11.22 4.72 20.81
N SER A 505 11.61 3.97 19.78
CA SER A 505 12.91 4.12 19.11
C SER A 505 12.73 4.50 17.64
N PRO A 506 13.31 5.60 17.14
CA PRO A 506 13.20 5.99 15.75
C PRO A 506 14.06 5.09 14.84
N VAL A 507 13.51 4.69 13.70
CA VAL A 507 14.13 3.76 12.75
C VAL A 507 14.78 4.52 11.60
N SER A 508 16.03 4.16 11.31
CA SER A 508 16.77 4.68 10.16
C SER A 508 16.74 3.71 8.98
N MET A 509 16.20 4.15 7.84
CA MET A 509 16.09 3.37 6.61
C MET A 509 17.36 3.58 5.76
N HIS A 510 18.36 2.71 5.94
CA HIS A 510 19.65 2.83 5.23
C HIS A 510 19.67 2.06 3.91
N GLU A 511 19.02 0.89 3.88
CA GLU A 511 19.04 -0.01 2.72
C GLU A 511 17.89 0.27 1.73
N VAL A 512 16.97 1.17 2.10
CA VAL A 512 15.72 1.44 1.38
C VAL A 512 15.46 2.93 1.27
N GLN A 513 15.09 3.38 0.08
CA GLN A 513 14.51 4.70 -0.14
C GLN A 513 13.07 4.56 -0.62
N ILE A 514 12.15 5.30 -0.03
CA ILE A 514 10.72 5.23 -0.33
C ILE A 514 10.29 6.60 -0.83
N TRP A 515 9.46 6.67 -1.86
CA TRP A 515 8.87 7.94 -2.32
C TRP A 515 7.45 8.11 -1.76
N PRO A 516 7.04 9.35 -1.41
CA PRO A 516 5.69 9.59 -0.92
C PRO A 516 4.65 9.54 -2.04
N GLY A 517 3.37 9.53 -1.64
CA GLY A 517 2.22 9.60 -2.56
C GLY A 517 1.59 8.25 -2.86
N ILE A 518 0.96 7.65 -1.84
CA ILE A 518 0.26 6.35 -1.94
C ILE A 518 -1.13 6.45 -2.60
N SER A 519 -1.74 7.63 -2.57
CA SER A 519 -3.08 7.88 -3.04
C SER A 519 -3.18 9.30 -3.58
N ASP A 520 -4.00 9.47 -4.60
CA ASP A 520 -4.25 10.73 -5.27
C ASP A 520 -5.73 10.85 -5.64
N ARG A 521 -6.19 12.08 -5.90
CA ARG A 521 -7.51 12.34 -6.46
C ARG A 521 -7.34 12.63 -7.95
N LEU A 522 -7.90 11.74 -8.77
CA LEU A 522 -7.92 11.87 -10.22
C LEU A 522 -9.25 12.52 -10.63
N MET A 523 -9.16 13.62 -11.34
CA MET A 523 -10.31 14.30 -11.95
C MET A 523 -10.43 13.84 -13.40
N ALA A 524 -11.61 13.34 -13.78
CA ALA A 524 -11.95 13.01 -15.14
C ALA A 524 -12.86 14.08 -15.70
N GLU A 525 -12.38 14.77 -16.74
CA GLU A 525 -13.11 15.81 -17.43
C GLU A 525 -13.45 15.34 -18.84
N ARG A 526 -14.66 15.65 -19.29
CA ARG A 526 -15.05 15.40 -20.68
C ARG A 526 -14.58 16.55 -21.57
N VAL A 527 -13.66 16.27 -22.48
CA VAL A 527 -13.00 17.25 -23.36
C VAL A 527 -13.18 16.86 -24.83
N LYS A 528 -13.21 17.87 -25.71
CA LYS A 528 -13.18 17.66 -27.16
C LYS A 528 -11.73 17.46 -27.64
N PRO A 529 -11.48 16.53 -28.57
CA PRO A 529 -10.13 16.29 -29.07
C PRO A 529 -9.62 17.46 -29.91
N ALA A 530 -8.30 17.65 -29.96
CA ALA A 530 -7.66 18.74 -30.71
C ALA A 530 -8.01 18.76 -32.22
N VAL A 531 -8.41 17.61 -32.77
CA VAL A 531 -8.86 17.52 -34.18
C VAL A 531 -10.15 18.33 -34.40
N PHE A 532 -11.01 18.45 -33.39
CA PHE A 532 -12.21 19.28 -33.45
C PHE A 532 -11.87 20.76 -33.66
N ASP A 533 -10.88 21.27 -32.94
CA ASP A 533 -10.40 22.66 -33.10
C ASP A 533 -9.85 22.91 -34.51
N LEU A 534 -9.16 21.91 -35.09
CA LEU A 534 -8.66 21.99 -36.46
C LEU A 534 -9.80 22.04 -37.50
N VAL A 535 -10.88 21.30 -37.27
CA VAL A 535 -12.09 21.35 -38.12
C VAL A 535 -12.78 22.71 -38.00
N ILE A 536 -12.88 23.27 -36.78
CA ILE A 536 -13.42 24.63 -36.58
C ILE A 536 -12.53 25.65 -37.29
N ALA A 537 -11.21 25.59 -37.14
CA ALA A 537 -10.28 26.49 -37.81
C ALA A 537 -10.41 26.42 -39.33
N GLY A 538 -10.53 25.21 -39.89
CA GLY A 538 -10.80 25.00 -41.32
C GLY A 538 -12.14 25.58 -41.76
N GLY A 539 -13.19 25.41 -40.94
CA GLY A 539 -14.51 26.00 -41.18
C GLY A 539 -14.49 27.54 -41.17
N VAL A 540 -13.79 28.14 -40.21
CA VAL A 540 -13.58 29.59 -40.12
C VAL A 540 -12.80 30.11 -41.33
N PHE A 541 -11.76 29.40 -41.76
CA PHE A 541 -11.00 29.76 -42.95
C PHE A 541 -11.85 29.71 -44.22
N ALA A 542 -12.62 28.64 -44.42
CA ALA A 542 -13.52 28.50 -45.56
C ALA A 542 -14.62 29.57 -45.56
N TYR A 543 -15.15 29.91 -44.38
CA TYR A 543 -16.12 30.99 -44.21
C TYR A 543 -15.53 32.35 -44.61
N LEU A 544 -14.35 32.70 -44.09
CA LEU A 544 -13.68 33.96 -44.43
C LEU A 544 -13.34 34.05 -45.93
N ALA A 545 -12.91 32.94 -46.54
CA ALA A 545 -12.65 32.88 -47.98
C ALA A 545 -13.94 33.09 -48.80
N ALA A 546 -15.04 32.42 -48.44
CA ALA A 546 -16.33 32.59 -49.09
C ALA A 546 -16.86 34.02 -48.93
N PHE A 547 -16.74 34.59 -47.73
CA PHE A 547 -17.14 35.95 -47.42
C PHE A 547 -16.35 36.97 -48.25
N TYR A 548 -15.02 36.85 -48.29
CA TYR A 548 -14.16 37.71 -49.12
C TYR A 548 -14.57 37.65 -50.59
N HIS A 549 -14.84 36.44 -51.11
CA HIS A 549 -15.24 36.27 -52.50
C HIS A 549 -16.61 36.88 -52.81
N LEU A 550 -17.54 36.80 -51.86
CA LEU A 550 -18.88 37.38 -51.98
C LEU A 550 -18.85 38.91 -51.96
N VAL A 551 -18.04 39.50 -51.06
CA VAL A 551 -17.83 40.95 -50.99
C VAL A 551 -17.13 41.47 -52.24
N SER A 552 -16.07 40.80 -52.72
CA SER A 552 -15.37 41.17 -53.95
C SER A 552 -16.30 41.14 -55.18
N ARG A 553 -17.14 40.11 -55.30
CA ARG A 553 -18.16 40.05 -56.37
C ARG A 553 -19.22 41.15 -56.23
N ALA A 554 -19.70 41.43 -55.02
CA ALA A 554 -20.67 42.49 -54.78
C ALA A 554 -20.09 43.86 -55.17
N GLN A 555 -18.82 44.12 -54.84
CA GLN A 555 -18.12 45.35 -55.21
C GLN A 555 -17.96 45.48 -56.74
N HIS A 556 -17.54 44.40 -57.44
CA HIS A 556 -17.46 44.40 -58.90
C HIS A 556 -18.83 44.64 -59.59
N VAL A 557 -19.91 44.10 -59.03
CA VAL A 557 -21.27 44.34 -59.54
C VAL A 557 -21.68 45.81 -59.31
N LEU A 558 -21.35 46.40 -58.16
CA LEU A 558 -21.64 47.80 -57.85
C LEU A 558 -20.88 48.76 -58.78
N GLU A 559 -19.58 48.53 -58.99
CA GLU A 559 -18.75 49.29 -59.93
C GLU A 559 -19.28 49.20 -61.36
N SER A 560 -19.68 48.00 -61.79
CA SER A 560 -20.27 47.78 -63.11
C SER A 560 -21.62 48.48 -63.28
N ALA A 561 -22.44 48.52 -62.22
CA ALA A 561 -23.72 49.23 -62.21
C ALA A 561 -23.53 50.75 -62.26
N MET A 562 -22.57 51.29 -61.49
CA MET A 562 -22.21 52.71 -61.53
C MET A 562 -21.66 53.13 -62.91
N LEU A 563 -20.82 52.31 -63.53
CA LEU A 563 -20.32 52.55 -64.89
C LEU A 563 -21.45 52.57 -65.94
N LYS A 564 -22.46 51.70 -65.79
CA LYS A 564 -23.65 51.71 -66.66
C LYS A 564 -24.54 52.94 -66.45
N LEU A 565 -24.69 53.41 -65.21
CA LEU A 565 -25.41 54.64 -64.87
C LEU A 565 -24.69 55.87 -65.42
N ARG A 566 -23.36 55.93 -65.29
CA ARG A 566 -22.53 57.02 -65.82
C ARG A 566 -22.50 57.10 -67.36
N LYS A 567 -22.82 56.00 -68.06
CA LYS A 567 -22.98 55.99 -69.53
C LYS A 567 -24.38 56.40 -70.00
N ARG A 568 -25.37 56.50 -69.10
CA ARG A 568 -26.76 56.89 -69.40
C ARG A 568 -27.06 58.35 -69.07
N VAL A 569 -26.19 59.01 -68.31
CA VAL A 569 -26.11 60.47 -68.15
C VAL A 569 -25.11 60.97 -69.19
#